data_AF-A0A1P8MU92-F1
#
_entry.id   AF-A0A1P8MU92-F1
#
_cell.length_a   1.000
_cell.length_b   1.000
_cell.length_c   1.000
_cell.angle_alpha   90.00
_cell.angle_beta   90.00
_cell.angle_gamma   90.00
#
_symmetry.space_group_name_H-M   'P 1'
#
loop_
_entity.id
_entity.type
_entity.pdbx_description
1 polymer ?
#
loop_
_entity_poly.entity_id
_entity_poly.type
_entity_poly.pdbx_seq_one_letter_code
_entity_poly.pdbx_strand_id
1 'polypeptide(L)' 'MNWNDLTRNWAENYCALRQEFPKLEPSAMPFLKADQDRFESYLAATHDMSLKEAQEAFDAFLSRHAKALRTA' A
#
# COMPACT_ATOMS: atom_id res chain seq x y z
N MET A 1 8.94 -1.38 8.03
CA MET A 1 7.80 -0.47 8.16
C MET A 1 6.61 -1.36 8.05
N ASN A 2 5.81 -1.42 9.09
CA ASN A 2 4.66 -2.31 9.12
C ASN A 2 3.41 -1.53 8.70
N TRP A 3 2.30 -2.21 8.44
CA TRP A 3 1.01 -1.58 8.14
C TRP A 3 0.64 -0.45 9.14
N ASN A 4 0.90 -0.65 10.44
CA ASN A 4 0.67 0.36 11.47
C ASN A 4 1.52 1.64 11.28
N ASP A 5 2.76 1.52 10.82
CA ASP A 5 3.60 2.69 10.52
C ASP A 5 3.11 3.40 9.26
N LEU A 6 2.64 2.62 8.28
CA LEU A 6 2.13 3.14 7.02
C LEU A 6 0.81 3.88 7.18
N THR A 7 -0.09 3.38 8.05
CA THR A 7 -1.36 4.02 8.37
C THR A 7 -1.23 5.26 9.26
N ARG A 8 -0.11 5.44 9.98
CA ARG A 8 0.21 6.69 10.72
C ARG A 8 0.33 7.88 9.78
N ASN A 9 1.09 7.74 8.69
CA ASN A 9 1.23 8.76 7.64
C ASN A 9 0.53 8.32 6.35
N TRP A 10 -0.72 7.83 6.49
CA TRP A 10 -1.45 7.23 5.37
C TRP A 10 -1.54 8.14 4.15
N ALA A 11 -1.78 9.44 4.31
CA ALA A 11 -1.89 10.37 3.19
C ALA A 11 -0.59 10.49 2.36
N GLU A 12 0.56 10.58 3.02
CA GLU A 12 1.86 10.66 2.34
C GLU A 12 2.22 9.32 1.68
N ASN A 13 2.07 8.22 2.41
CA ASN A 13 2.33 6.88 1.88
C ASN A 13 1.36 6.52 0.74
N TYR A 14 0.13 6.98 0.78
CA TYR A 14 -0.85 6.74 -0.27
C TYR A 14 -0.48 7.47 -1.57
N CYS A 15 0.12 8.66 -1.50
CA CYS A 15 0.69 9.31 -2.67
C CYS A 15 1.80 8.47 -3.32
N ALA A 16 2.70 7.90 -2.51
CA ALA A 16 3.75 7.00 -3.01
C ALA A 16 3.18 5.68 -3.57
N LEU A 17 2.20 5.09 -2.87
CA LEU A 17 1.46 3.92 -3.37
C LEU A 17 0.80 4.22 -4.70
N ARG A 18 0.19 5.40 -4.88
CA ARG A 18 -0.44 5.77 -6.14
C ARG A 18 0.56 6.01 -7.28
N GLN A 19 1.82 6.32 -6.97
CA GLN A 19 2.89 6.38 -7.97
C GLN A 19 3.29 4.97 -8.45
N GLU A 20 3.40 3.98 -7.55
CA GLU A 20 3.69 2.59 -7.93
C GLU A 20 2.44 1.86 -8.49
N PHE A 21 1.26 2.23 -8.00
CA PHE A 21 -0.03 1.60 -8.27
C PHE A 21 -1.02 2.66 -8.79
N PRO A 22 -0.90 3.07 -10.08
CA PRO A 22 -1.68 4.17 -10.64
C PRO A 22 -3.19 3.89 -10.74
N LYS A 23 -3.62 2.63 -10.56
CA LYS A 23 -5.03 2.22 -10.58
C LYS A 23 -5.74 2.36 -9.23
N LEU A 24 -5.02 2.78 -8.17
CA LEU A 24 -5.64 3.03 -6.87
C LEU A 24 -6.54 4.26 -6.91
N GLU A 25 -7.81 4.09 -6.54
CA GLU A 25 -8.75 5.21 -6.48
C GLU A 25 -8.63 5.99 -5.17
N PRO A 26 -8.43 7.32 -5.20
CA PRO A 26 -8.33 8.15 -4.01
C PRO A 26 -9.60 8.13 -3.14
N SER A 27 -10.75 7.81 -3.73
CA SER A 27 -12.02 7.64 -3.01
C SER A 27 -12.02 6.43 -2.07
N ALA A 28 -11.23 5.39 -2.37
CA ALA A 28 -11.09 4.19 -1.53
C ALA A 28 -10.12 4.40 -0.36
N MET A 29 -9.28 5.45 -0.43
CA MET A 29 -8.22 5.76 0.54
C MET A 29 -8.67 5.68 2.02
N PRO A 30 -9.78 6.29 2.48
CA PRO A 30 -10.19 6.20 3.88
C PRO A 30 -10.69 4.80 4.29
N PHE A 31 -11.25 4.03 3.36
CA PHE A 31 -11.76 2.68 3.63
C PHE A 31 -10.63 1.65 3.71
N LEU A 32 -9.62 1.79 2.86
CA LEU A 32 -8.50 0.86 2.79
C LEU A 32 -7.56 0.96 3.99
N LYS A 33 -7.49 2.13 4.66
CA LYS A 33 -6.69 2.30 5.89
C LYS A 33 -7.15 1.37 7.03
N ALA A 34 -8.43 1.00 7.04
CA ALA A 34 -9.02 0.26 8.15
C ALA A 34 -8.59 -1.21 8.20
N ASP A 35 -8.21 -1.78 7.05
CA ASP A 35 -8.04 -3.23 6.91
C ASP A 35 -7.01 -3.53 5.82
N GLN A 36 -5.89 -4.16 6.23
CA GLN A 36 -4.79 -4.52 5.35
C GLN A 36 -5.22 -5.58 4.32
N ASP A 37 -6.00 -6.58 4.74
CA ASP A 37 -6.43 -7.68 3.87
C ASP A 37 -7.36 -7.16 2.76
N ARG A 38 -8.19 -6.16 3.09
CA ARG A 38 -8.98 -5.43 2.09
C ARG A 38 -8.12 -4.64 1.13
N PHE A 39 -7.05 -4.00 1.60
CA PHE A 39 -6.11 -3.30 0.72
C PHE A 39 -5.44 -4.26 -0.25
N GLU A 40 -4.92 -5.40 0.23
CA GLU A 40 -4.28 -6.41 -0.61
C GLU A 40 -5.25 -7.00 -1.63
N SER A 41 -6.49 -7.30 -1.20
CA SER A 41 -7.55 -7.78 -2.10
C SER A 41 -7.94 -6.74 -3.15
N TYR A 42 -8.00 -5.46 -2.77
CA TYR A 42 -8.30 -4.36 -3.69
C TYR A 42 -7.15 -4.13 -4.68
N LEU A 43 -5.91 -4.24 -4.22
CA LEU A 43 -4.72 -4.14 -5.07
C LEU A 43 -4.70 -5.27 -6.10
N ALA A 44 -5.01 -6.49 -5.67
CA ALA A 44 -5.15 -7.66 -6.55
C ALA A 44 -6.21 -7.42 -7.63
N ALA A 45 -7.40 -7.00 -7.22
CA ALA A 45 -8.53 -6.75 -8.12
C ALA A 45 -8.27 -5.59 -9.11
N THR A 46 -7.64 -4.51 -8.66
CA THR A 46 -7.38 -3.33 -9.51
C THR A 46 -6.28 -3.61 -10.54
N HIS A 47 -5.27 -4.39 -10.17
CA HIS A 47 -4.12 -4.67 -11.03
C HIS A 47 -4.22 -5.96 -11.83
N ASP A 48 -5.34 -6.70 -11.72
CA ASP A 48 -5.54 -7.99 -12.38
C ASP A 48 -4.45 -9.02 -12.00
N MET A 49 -4.07 -9.01 -10.72
CA MET A 49 -3.06 -9.91 -10.15
C MET A 49 -3.67 -10.80 -9.08
N SER A 50 -2.98 -11.89 -8.74
CA SER A 50 -3.43 -12.77 -7.66
C SER A 50 -3.27 -12.10 -6.28
N LEU A 51 -4.04 -12.54 -5.29
CA LEU A 51 -3.91 -12.05 -3.90
C LEU A 51 -2.47 -12.21 -3.38
N LYS A 52 -1.81 -13.31 -3.74
CA LYS A 52 -0.43 -13.58 -3.35
C LYS A 52 0.54 -12.57 -3.98
N GLU A 53 0.39 -12.27 -5.27
CA GLU A 53 1.22 -11.26 -5.93
C GLU A 53 1.00 -9.86 -5.35
N ALA A 54 -0.24 -9.51 -5.03
CA ALA A 54 -0.56 -8.25 -4.35
C ALA A 54 0.11 -8.17 -2.98
N GLN A 55 0.08 -9.26 -2.20
CA GLN A 55 0.78 -9.38 -0.92
C GLN A 55 2.29 -9.23 -1.07
N GLU A 56 2.90 -9.94 -2.02
CA GLU A 56 4.35 -9.87 -2.28
C GLU A 56 4.76 -8.47 -2.76
N ALA A 57 3.98 -7.84 -3.63
CA ALA A 57 4.22 -6.47 -4.11
C ALA A 57 4.08 -5.44 -2.97
N PHE A 58 3.07 -5.62 -2.11
CA PHE A 58 2.83 -4.73 -0.98
C PHE A 58 3.91 -4.89 0.11
N ASP A 59 4.34 -6.12 0.42
CA ASP A 59 5.44 -6.36 1.34
C ASP A 59 6.76 -5.80 0.80
N ALA A 60 7.01 -5.94 -0.51
CA ALA A 60 8.15 -5.32 -1.16
C ALA A 60 8.10 -3.77 -1.08
N PHE A 61 6.92 -3.17 -1.23
CA PHE A 61 6.70 -1.73 -1.04
C PHE A 61 7.02 -1.30 0.38
N LEU A 62 6.47 -2.00 1.37
CA LEU A 62 6.70 -1.77 2.81
C LEU A 62 8.19 -1.87 3.14
N SER A 63 8.88 -2.86 2.60
CA SER A 63 10.32 -3.07 2.78
C SER A 63 11.16 -1.95 2.15
N ARG A 64 10.79 -1.45 0.97
CA ARG A 64 11.48 -0.31 0.32
C ARG A 64 11.29 0.99 1.11
N HIS A 65 10.06 1.29 1.51
CA HIS A 65 9.75 2.53 2.26
C HIS A 65 10.24 2.49 3.71
N ALA A 66 10.36 1.31 4.31
CA ALA A 66 11.05 1.13 5.59
C ALA A 66 12.52 1.57 5.57
N LYS A 67 13.17 1.42 4.42
CA LYS A 67 14.57 1.75 4.24
C LYS A 67 14.77 3.25 4.01
N ALA A 68 13.82 3.90 3.33
CA ALA A 68 13.85 5.34 3.06
C ALA A 68 13.83 6.20 4.35
N LEU A 69 13.12 5.74 5.39
CA LEU A 69 12.98 6.44 6.67
C LEU A 69 14.19 6.33 7.62
N ARG A 70 15.22 5.54 7.27
CA ARG A 70 16.47 5.39 8.06
C ARG A 70 17.64 6.23 7.53
N THR A 71 17.41 7.03 6.50
CA THR A 71 18.46 7.84 5.83
C THR A 71 18.20 9.35 5.87
N ALA A 72 17.26 9.81 6.72
CA ALA A 72 16.98 11.24 6.94
C ALA A 72 17.50 11.68 8.30
#